data_AF-A0A7K2WKU7-F1
#
_entry.id   AF-A0A7K2WKU7-F1
#
_cell.length_a   1.000
_cell.length_b   1.000
_cell.length_c   1.000
_cell.angle_alpha   90.00
_cell.angle_beta   90.00
_cell.angle_gamma   90.00
#
_symmetry.space_group_name_H-M   'P 1'
#
loop_
_entity.id
_entity.type
_entity.pdbx_description
1 polymer ?
#
loop_
_entity_poly.entity_id
_entity_poly.type
_entity_poly.pdbx_seq_one_letter_code
_entity_poly.pdbx_strand_id
1 'polypeptide(L)' 'ERDGAAVAVALADLRRAAAGTDNVLYPMREALRARATVGEVCGALREVWGTYVPTDAF' A
#
# COMPACT_ATOMS: atom_id res chain seq x y z
N GLU A 1 -4.20 5.29 21.26
CA GLU A 1 -4.56 6.17 20.14
C GLU A 1 -3.81 5.77 18.88
N ARG A 2 -4.38 5.97 17.68
CA ARG A 2 -3.73 5.67 16.40
C ARG A 2 -2.94 6.91 15.96
N ASP A 3 -1.65 6.76 15.68
CA ASP A 3 -0.84 7.85 15.13
C ASP A 3 -1.10 7.97 13.62
N GLY A 4 -1.88 8.98 13.23
CA GLY A 4 -2.21 9.22 11.83
C GLY A 4 -1.02 9.66 10.97
N ALA A 5 -0.06 10.38 11.56
CA ALA A 5 1.11 10.85 10.84
C ALA A 5 2.06 9.69 10.52
N ALA A 6 2.29 8.80 11.50
CA ALA A 6 3.09 7.60 11.29
C ALA A 6 2.49 6.70 10.18
N VAL A 7 1.16 6.53 10.16
CA VAL A 7 0.50 5.78 9.08
C VAL A 7 0.67 6.47 7.73
N ALA A 8 0.49 7.79 7.66
CA ALA A 8 0.63 8.53 6.40
C ALA A 8 2.04 8.38 5.80
N VAL A 9 3.08 8.47 6.63
CA VAL A 9 4.48 8.26 6.22
C VAL A 9 4.69 6.83 5.72
N ALA A 10 4.26 5.82 6.48
CA ALA A 10 4.45 4.42 6.09
C ALA A 10 3.71 4.06 4.79
N LEU A 11 2.51 4.61 4.57
CA LEU A 11 1.77 4.43 3.31
C LEU A 11 2.42 5.20 2.15
N ALA A 12 3.06 6.35 2.39
CA ALA A 12 3.83 7.05 1.36
C ALA A 12 5.05 6.22 0.93
N ASP A 13 5.77 5.62 1.88
CA ASP A 13 6.90 4.74 1.61
C ASP A 13 6.48 3.49 0.83
N LEU A 14 5.31 2.92 1.16
CA LEU A 14 4.74 1.81 0.42
C LEU A 14 4.47 2.18 -1.05
N ARG A 15 3.89 3.36 -1.31
CA ARG A 15 3.68 3.85 -2.69
C ARG A 15 4.99 4.05 -3.43
N ARG A 16 6.02 4.60 -2.78
CA ARG A 16 7.35 4.78 -3.40
C ARG A 16 7.95 3.44 -3.80
N ALA A 17 7.92 2.45 -2.91
CA ALA A 17 8.41 1.10 -3.21
C ALA A 17 7.61 0.45 -4.35
N ALA A 18 6.29 0.58 -4.32
CA ALA A 18 5.38 0.03 -5.34
C ALA A 18 5.57 0.67 -6.73
N ALA A 19 5.96 1.95 -6.79
CA ALA A 19 6.24 2.65 -8.05
C ALA A 19 7.60 2.30 -8.64
N GLY A 20 8.49 1.69 -7.83
CA GLY A 20 9.81 1.24 -8.23
C GLY A 20 9.89 -0.27 -8.42
N THR A 21 11.04 -0.83 -8.06
CA THR A 21 11.31 -2.28 -8.10
C THR A 21 11.65 -2.85 -6.72
N ASP A 22 11.45 -2.04 -5.67
CA ASP A 22 11.75 -2.42 -4.29
C ASP A 22 10.75 -3.46 -3.77
N ASN A 23 11.19 -4.23 -2.78
CA ASN A 23 10.30 -5.19 -2.11
C ASN A 23 9.29 -4.49 -1.19
N VAL A 24 8.02 -4.50 -1.59
CA VAL A 24 6.90 -3.86 -0.86
C VAL A 24 6.59 -4.48 0.51
N LEU A 25 7.06 -5.70 0.81
CA LEU A 25 6.76 -6.37 2.07
C LEU A 25 7.37 -5.63 3.28
N TYR A 26 8.51 -4.95 3.10
CA TYR A 26 9.14 -4.17 4.16
C TYR A 26 8.32 -2.94 4.56
N PRO A 27 7.98 -2.00 3.65
CA PRO A 27 7.12 -0.87 4.01
C PRO A 27 5.70 -1.30 4.39
N MET A 28 5.17 -2.39 3.85
CA MET A 28 3.88 -2.94 4.28
C MET A 28 3.91 -3.37 5.75
N ARG A 29 4.97 -4.05 6.19
CA ARG A 29 5.15 -4.40 7.61
C ARG A 29 5.17 -3.16 8.50
N GLU A 30 5.85 -2.10 8.08
CA GLU A 30 5.90 -0.85 8.84
C GLU A 30 4.54 -0.14 8.89
N ALA A 31 3.78 -0.14 7.79
CA ALA A 31 2.42 0.41 7.77
C ALA A 31 1.50 -0.35 8.74
N LEU A 32 1.55 -1.69 8.73
CA LEU A 32 0.77 -2.53 9.65
C LEU A 32 1.22 -2.34 11.11
N ARG A 33 2.52 -2.18 11.38
CA ARG A 33 3.04 -1.83 12.71
C ARG A 33 2.52 -0.47 13.20
N ALA A 34 2.38 0.50 12.31
CA ALA A 34 1.77 1.80 12.59
C ALA A 34 0.23 1.74 12.75
N ARG A 35 -0.37 0.54 12.68
CA ARG A 35 -1.83 0.32 12.71
C ARG A 35 -2.56 0.91 11.51
N ALA A 36 -1.95 0.90 10.32
CA ALA A 36 -2.69 1.00 9.07
C ALA A 36 -3.61 -0.21 8.92
N THR A 37 -4.77 0.00 8.33
CA THR A 37 -5.72 -1.05 8.01
C THR A 37 -5.34 -1.75 6.71
N VAL A 38 -5.86 -2.96 6.50
CA VAL A 38 -5.71 -3.68 5.23
C VAL A 38 -6.29 -2.84 4.07
N GLY A 39 -7.41 -2.16 4.28
CA GLY A 39 -8.03 -1.31 3.27
C GLY A 39 -7.15 -0.16 2.81
N GLU A 40 -6.43 0.49 3.73
CA GLU A 40 -5.50 1.59 3.42
C GLU A 40 -4.25 1.09 2.69
N VAL A 41 -3.69 -0.05 3.10
CA VAL A 41 -2.56 -0.69 2.42
C VAL A 41 -2.96 -1.09 0.99
N CYS A 42 -4.09 -1.79 0.82
CA CYS A 42 -4.59 -2.14 -0.51
C CYS A 42 -4.94 -0.91 -1.34
N GLY A 43 -5.46 0.16 -0.72
CA GLY A 43 -5.72 1.44 -1.37
C GLY A 43 -4.46 2.06 -1.94
N ALA A 44 -3.41 2.19 -1.14
CA ALA A 44 -2.12 2.72 -1.57
C ALA A 44 -1.51 1.92 -2.73
N LEU A 45 -1.63 0.59 -2.72
CA LEU A 45 -1.15 -0.24 -3.83
C LEU A 45 -2.01 -0.08 -5.10
N ARG A 46 -3.33 0.03 -4.97
CA ARG A 46 -4.23 0.28 -6.10
C ARG A 46 -4.00 1.64 -6.76
N GLU A 47 -3.59 2.66 -6.00
CA GLU A 47 -3.25 3.97 -6.56
C GLU A 47 -2.07 3.90 -7.54
N VAL A 48 -1.13 2.96 -7.33
CA VAL A 48 0.08 2.82 -8.16
C VAL A 48 -0.11 1.79 -9.28
N TRP A 49 -0.68 0.62 -8.96
CA TRP A 49 -0.79 -0.50 -9.90
C TRP A 49 -2.14 -0.59 -10.60
N GLY A 50 -3.13 0.19 -10.15
CA GLY A 50 -4.52 0.02 -10.53
C GLY A 50 -5.13 -1.24 -9.93
N THR A 51 -6.18 -1.71 -10.59
CA THR A 51 -6.88 -2.95 -10.25
C THR A 51 -6.88 -3.87 -11.44
N TYR A 52 -6.73 -5.18 -11.20
CA TYR A 52 -6.92 -6.17 -12.26
C TYR A 52 -8.34 -6.07 -12.83
N VAL A 53 -8.44 -5.97 -14.15
CA VAL A 53 -9.69 -6.05 -14.91
C VAL A 53 -9.63 -7.33 -15.72
N PRO A 54 -10.50 -8.32 -15.42
CA PRO A 54 -10.56 -9.54 -16.22
C PRO A 54 -10.92 -9.22 -17.68
N THR A 55 -10.27 -9.89 -18.62
CA THR A 55 -10.69 -9.86 -20.03
C THR A 55 -11.83 -10.85 -20.21
N ASP A 56 -12.99 -10.36 -20.67
CA ASP A 56 -14.10 -11.24 -21.07
C ASP A 56 -13.67 -12.06 -22.29
N ALA A 57 -13.62 -13.38 -22.12
CA ALA A 57 -13.43 -14.34 -23.19
C ALA A 57 -14.80 -14.93 -23.55
N PHE A 58 -15.45 -14.36 -24.55
CA PHE A 58 -16.63 -14.93 -25.21
C PHE A 58 -16.20 -15.72 -26.44
#